data_AF-A0A420XNK8-F1
#
_entry.id   AF-A0A420XNK8-F1
#
_cell.length_a   1.000
_cell.length_b   1.000
_cell.length_c   1.000
_cell.angle_alpha   90.00
_cell.angle_beta   90.00
_cell.angle_gamma   90.00
#
_symmetry.space_group_name_H-M   'P 1'
#
loop_
_entity.id
_entity.type
_entity.pdbx_description
1 polymer ?
#
loop_
_entity_poly.entity_id
_entity_poly.type
_entity_poly.pdbx_seq_one_letter_code
_entity_poly.pdbx_strand_id
1 'polypeptide(L)'
;MELLDLTPEPEPAPPPPSRRGIAVVAVLLAAFGVGGWLVSRGSPPLPETVRAAPTTTASLEVSRPTPTPWPERAGACGNTVAVPRVTAPALDEPTGLRLLVAGDGLHAVDLDSGRVSAVGGLAGGYVTSLQRAGSGFALLAATCDELSALTSEVLRLDGDLAPVAPSRSHADQIVTGSGGTYAVDWPDDNSAPVVMHRLDGRGTLRLSGDFSPDSTLPEGILGTSGNFAPAVEVRSRADGHRLRTVGEGRLMGANARAVLLAGYCDEGSPCVLSFGSPAARTLRRVTVPSSRAPTSAAALSPDGRYAAFQLSRELSDPRLYLDHPGPTSDIAVLDLRTGKLRVLDGVELAAKYSAGLTWSPDSSWLVVSLGEGSRTRLLVWRDRLDGLRSVGPLVPGRVLYQAGVLALAP
;
A
#
# COMPACT_ATOMS: atom_id res chain seq x y z
N MET A 1 6.95 -69.17 12.12
CA MET A 1 6.66 -67.75 12.37
C MET A 1 7.62 -66.98 11.50
N GLU A 2 7.22 -66.79 10.24
CA GLU A 2 8.04 -66.28 9.14
C GLU A 2 7.75 -64.79 8.97
N LEU A 3 8.79 -63.96 9.01
CA LEU A 3 8.72 -62.51 8.76
C LEU A 3 8.61 -62.28 7.24
N LEU A 4 7.53 -61.62 6.82
CA LEU A 4 7.37 -61.11 5.46
C LEU A 4 8.12 -59.78 5.33
N ASP A 5 9.10 -59.79 4.42
CA ASP A 5 9.89 -58.66 3.95
C ASP A 5 9.06 -57.85 2.95
N LEU A 6 8.83 -56.56 3.22
CA LEU A 6 8.10 -55.63 2.35
C LEU A 6 9.08 -54.59 1.81
N THR A 7 9.71 -54.90 0.68
CA THR A 7 10.42 -53.92 -0.14
C THR A 7 9.41 -53.12 -0.97
N PRO A 8 9.45 -51.77 -0.93
CA PRO A 8 8.58 -50.94 -1.76
C PRO A 8 9.02 -50.97 -3.23
N GLU A 9 8.05 -51.13 -4.13
CA GLU A 9 8.21 -51.08 -5.59
C GLU A 9 8.66 -49.66 -6.04
N PRO A 10 9.58 -49.55 -7.02
CA PRO A 10 10.00 -48.27 -7.55
C PRO A 10 8.90 -47.63 -8.42
N GLU A 11 8.64 -46.35 -8.16
CA GLU A 11 7.69 -45.51 -8.89
C GLU A 11 8.12 -45.32 -10.36
N PRO A 12 7.21 -45.45 -11.34
CA PRO A 12 7.55 -45.37 -12.76
C PRO A 12 7.90 -43.94 -13.19
N ALA A 13 8.97 -43.81 -13.97
CA ALA A 13 9.44 -42.54 -14.51
C ALA A 13 8.41 -41.90 -15.47
N PRO A 14 8.28 -40.55 -15.48
CA PRO A 14 7.34 -39.85 -16.35
C PRO A 14 7.70 -40.02 -17.83
N PRO A 15 6.70 -40.15 -18.72
CA PRO A 15 6.94 -40.35 -20.14
C PRO A 15 7.57 -39.11 -20.79
N PRO A 16 8.48 -39.28 -21.77
CA PRO A 16 9.10 -38.17 -22.47
C PRO A 16 8.05 -37.38 -23.28
N PRO A 17 8.21 -36.05 -23.39
CA PRO A 17 7.27 -35.20 -24.10
C PRO A 17 7.17 -35.61 -25.57
N SER A 18 5.92 -35.77 -26.04
CA SER A 18 5.67 -36.19 -27.41
C SER A 18 6.14 -35.12 -28.41
N ARG A 19 6.85 -35.54 -29.48
CA ARG A 19 7.37 -34.67 -30.55
C ARG A 19 6.28 -33.84 -31.25
N ARG A 20 5.00 -34.17 -31.07
CA ARG A 20 3.85 -33.43 -31.61
C ARG A 20 3.58 -32.12 -30.83
N GLY A 21 3.88 -32.07 -29.53
CA GLY A 21 3.71 -30.85 -28.71
C GLY A 21 4.72 -29.75 -29.05
N ILE A 22 5.95 -30.14 -29.38
CA ILE A 22 7.04 -29.20 -29.72
C ILE A 22 6.79 -28.53 -31.07
N ALA A 23 6.18 -29.24 -32.03
CA ALA A 23 5.86 -28.69 -33.35
C ALA A 23 4.76 -27.61 -33.30
N VAL A 24 3.76 -27.75 -32.42
CA VAL A 24 2.66 -26.78 -32.28
C VAL A 24 3.14 -25.46 -31.67
N VAL A 25 4.04 -25.52 -30.68
CA VAL A 25 4.61 -24.32 -30.05
C VAL A 25 5.54 -23.57 -31.03
N ALA A 26 6.32 -24.29 -31.83
CA ALA A 26 7.19 -23.67 -32.83
C ALA A 26 6.41 -22.96 -33.97
N VAL A 27 5.27 -23.52 -34.39
CA VAL A 27 4.42 -22.89 -35.43
C VAL A 27 3.70 -21.66 -34.88
N LEU A 28 3.26 -21.66 -33.62
CA LEU A 28 2.63 -20.48 -33.00
C LEU A 28 3.64 -19.33 -32.84
N LEU A 29 4.89 -19.60 -32.46
CA LEU A 29 5.92 -18.56 -32.35
C LEU A 29 6.34 -17.99 -33.71
N ALA A 30 6.36 -18.80 -34.77
CA ALA A 30 6.62 -18.32 -36.13
C ALA A 30 5.49 -17.44 -36.69
N ALA A 31 4.22 -17.75 -36.37
CA ALA A 31 3.07 -16.95 -36.79
C ALA A 31 3.04 -15.55 -36.15
N PHE A 32 3.45 -15.42 -34.88
CA PHE A 32 3.57 -14.12 -34.21
C PHE A 32 4.74 -13.28 -34.73
N GLY A 33 5.87 -13.91 -35.10
CA GLY A 33 7.02 -13.20 -35.69
C GLY A 33 6.73 -12.57 -37.05
N VAL A 34 5.92 -13.23 -37.89
CA VAL A 34 5.56 -12.71 -39.23
C VAL A 34 4.42 -11.67 -39.17
N GLY A 35 3.48 -11.82 -38.24
CA GLY A 35 2.40 -10.85 -38.02
C GLY A 35 2.88 -9.50 -37.50
N GLY A 36 3.87 -9.49 -36.58
CA GLY A 36 4.48 -8.26 -36.08
C GLY A 36 5.36 -7.53 -37.12
N TRP A 37 5.97 -8.27 -38.05
CA TRP A 37 6.81 -7.69 -39.09
C TRP A 37 6.01 -7.05 -40.24
N LEU A 38 4.86 -7.63 -40.63
CA LEU A 38 4.03 -7.10 -41.73
C LEU A 38 3.22 -5.84 -41.38
N VAL A 39 2.96 -5.55 -40.10
CA VAL A 39 2.33 -4.28 -39.68
C VAL A 39 3.32 -3.11 -39.72
N SER A 40 4.63 -3.37 -39.81
CA SER A 40 5.66 -2.33 -39.76
C SER A 40 6.07 -1.75 -41.12
N ARG A 41 5.50 -2.21 -42.25
CA ARG A 41 5.90 -1.75 -43.61
C ARG A 41 4.76 -1.37 -44.57
N GLY A 42 3.56 -1.11 -44.06
CA GLY A 42 2.39 -0.81 -44.89
C GLY A 42 1.85 0.62 -44.76
N SER A 43 2.68 1.66 -44.84
CA SER A 43 2.18 3.02 -45.09
C SER A 43 2.40 3.37 -46.57
N PRO A 44 1.34 3.51 -47.39
CA PRO A 44 1.49 4.04 -48.73
C PRO A 44 2.00 5.49 -48.65
N PRO A 45 2.87 5.93 -49.58
CA PRO A 45 3.26 7.33 -49.65
C PRO A 45 2.01 8.19 -49.88
N LEU A 46 1.82 9.17 -49.00
CA LEU A 46 0.80 10.20 -49.15
C LEU A 46 1.03 10.96 -50.47
N PRO A 47 -0.02 11.29 -51.23
CA PRO A 47 0.12 12.11 -52.43
C PRO A 47 0.71 13.48 -52.09
N GLU A 48 1.67 13.92 -52.90
CA GLU A 48 2.28 15.24 -52.85
C GLU A 48 1.21 16.32 -52.71
N THR A 49 1.15 16.90 -51.50
CA THR A 49 0.29 18.05 -51.25
C THR A 49 0.95 19.25 -51.89
N VAL A 50 0.24 19.85 -52.83
CA VAL A 50 0.56 21.11 -53.51
C VAL A 50 1.08 22.13 -52.49
N ARG A 51 2.30 22.62 -52.74
CA ARG A 51 2.97 23.67 -51.96
C ARG A 51 2.20 24.98 -52.09
N ALA A 52 1.21 25.19 -51.23
CA ALA A 52 0.62 26.51 -51.03
C ALA A 52 1.65 27.42 -50.35
N ALA A 53 1.76 28.65 -50.85
CA ALA A 53 2.69 29.66 -50.37
C ALA A 53 2.53 29.92 -48.87
N PRO A 54 3.62 30.20 -48.12
CA PRO A 54 3.54 30.49 -46.70
C PRO A 54 2.77 31.80 -46.51
N THR A 55 1.53 31.69 -46.06
CA THR A 55 0.85 32.83 -45.46
C THR A 55 1.45 32.98 -44.08
N THR A 56 2.29 34.00 -43.89
CA THR A 56 2.89 34.36 -42.60
C THR A 56 1.79 34.89 -41.69
N THR A 57 0.95 34.01 -41.17
CA THR A 57 0.11 34.32 -40.02
C THR A 57 1.04 34.33 -38.83
N ALA A 58 1.40 35.53 -38.36
CA ALA A 58 2.07 35.72 -37.09
C ALA A 58 1.20 35.06 -36.01
N SER A 59 1.54 33.81 -35.66
CA SER A 59 0.98 33.16 -34.49
C SER A 59 1.47 34.00 -33.32
N LEU A 60 0.55 34.73 -32.72
CA LEU A 60 0.71 35.23 -31.37
C LEU A 60 0.94 33.99 -30.50
N GLU A 61 2.21 33.63 -30.29
CA GLU A 61 2.63 32.76 -29.20
C GLU A 61 2.21 33.47 -27.93
N VAL A 62 0.98 33.19 -27.49
CA VAL A 62 0.54 33.46 -26.13
C VAL A 62 1.49 32.64 -25.27
N SER A 63 2.51 33.29 -24.70
CA SER A 63 3.40 32.69 -23.73
C SER A 63 2.53 32.16 -22.60
N ARG A 64 2.19 30.86 -22.65
CA ARG A 64 1.45 30.23 -21.56
C ARG A 64 2.38 30.29 -20.35
N PRO A 65 1.94 30.88 -19.23
CA PRO A 65 2.76 30.92 -18.04
C PRO A 65 3.17 29.49 -17.68
N THR A 66 4.47 29.26 -17.54
CA THR A 66 5.01 27.98 -17.08
C THR A 66 4.41 27.70 -15.70
N PRO A 67 3.78 26.52 -15.48
CA PRO A 67 3.25 26.17 -14.17
C PRO A 67 4.35 26.27 -13.10
N THR A 68 4.05 26.89 -11.96
CA THR A 68 4.98 26.89 -10.83
C THR A 68 5.27 25.44 -10.41
N PRO A 69 6.54 25.02 -10.30
CA PRO A 69 6.88 23.65 -9.90
C PRO A 69 6.25 23.25 -8.57
N TRP A 70 6.07 21.93 -8.38
CA TRP A 70 5.63 21.41 -7.10
C TRP A 70 6.69 21.67 -6.01
N PRO A 71 6.32 22.05 -4.78
CA PRO A 71 7.30 22.28 -3.72
C PRO A 71 8.03 20.99 -3.33
N GLU A 72 9.36 21.07 -3.21
CA GLU A 72 10.23 19.93 -2.88
C GLU A 72 11.17 20.22 -1.71
N ARG A 73 11.58 19.17 -1.00
CA ARG A 73 12.54 19.21 0.12
C ARG A 73 13.45 17.99 0.08
N ALA A 74 14.60 18.09 0.74
CA ALA A 74 15.44 16.93 1.01
C ALA A 74 14.71 15.93 1.93
N GLY A 75 14.63 14.67 1.50
CA GLY A 75 14.11 13.53 2.24
C GLY A 75 15.21 12.66 2.84
N ALA A 76 14.84 11.43 3.20
CA ALA A 76 15.77 10.42 3.67
C ALA A 76 16.68 9.90 2.54
N CYS A 77 17.86 9.40 2.91
CA CYS A 77 18.79 8.71 2.01
C CYS A 77 19.21 9.50 0.75
N GLY A 78 19.27 10.83 0.86
CA GLY A 78 19.70 11.71 -0.25
C GLY A 78 18.63 11.96 -1.31
N ASN A 79 17.42 11.42 -1.15
CA ASN A 79 16.32 11.66 -2.07
C ASN A 79 15.71 13.06 -1.90
N THR A 80 15.11 13.57 -2.96
CA THR A 80 14.22 14.74 -2.93
C THR A 80 12.78 14.27 -2.90
N VAL A 81 11.96 14.87 -2.03
CA VAL A 81 10.55 14.53 -1.87
C VAL A 81 9.65 15.72 -2.15
N ALA A 82 8.58 15.47 -2.90
CA ALA A 82 7.49 16.42 -3.07
C ALA A 82 6.76 16.63 -1.73
N VAL A 83 6.54 17.88 -1.35
CA VAL A 83 5.91 18.26 -0.08
C VAL A 83 4.40 18.43 -0.29
N PRO A 84 3.55 17.96 0.63
CA PRO A 84 2.11 18.23 0.56
C PRO A 84 1.81 19.73 0.62
N ARG A 85 0.69 20.14 0.03
CA ARG A 85 0.12 21.47 0.24
C ARG A 85 -0.96 21.36 1.31
N VAL A 86 -0.76 22.04 2.43
CA VAL A 86 -1.65 21.94 3.59
C VAL A 86 -2.33 23.28 3.83
N THR A 87 -3.66 23.26 3.83
CA THR A 87 -4.54 24.41 4.13
C THR A 87 -5.48 24.14 5.30
N ALA A 88 -5.37 22.96 5.93
CA ALA A 88 -6.15 22.57 7.08
C ALA A 88 -5.99 23.59 8.24
N PRO A 89 -7.11 24.13 8.79
CA PRO A 89 -7.03 25.01 9.94
C PRO A 89 -6.60 24.24 11.20
N ALA A 90 -6.14 24.96 12.22
CA ALA A 90 -5.80 24.37 13.52
C ALA A 90 -7.04 23.73 14.17
N LEU A 91 -6.83 22.65 14.91
CA LEU A 91 -7.83 22.08 15.80
C LEU A 91 -7.91 22.91 17.09
N ASP A 92 -9.12 23.17 17.58
CA ASP A 92 -9.41 23.97 18.77
C ASP A 92 -9.94 23.15 19.96
N GLU A 93 -9.89 21.83 19.88
CA GLU A 93 -10.37 20.91 20.90
C GLU A 93 -9.36 19.81 21.20
N PRO A 94 -9.38 19.23 22.42
CA PRO A 94 -8.52 18.11 22.76
C PRO A 94 -8.92 16.86 21.97
N THR A 95 -7.90 16.10 21.59
CA THR A 95 -8.04 14.83 20.89
C THR A 95 -7.99 13.64 21.85
N GLY A 96 -7.26 13.76 22.97
CA GLY A 96 -6.89 12.66 23.86
C GLY A 96 -5.90 11.67 23.25
N LEU A 97 -5.27 12.02 22.12
CA LEU A 97 -4.46 11.09 21.34
C LEU A 97 -2.99 11.13 21.74
N ARG A 98 -2.44 9.94 21.92
CA ARG A 98 -1.00 9.68 21.90
C ARG A 98 -0.65 8.85 20.69
N LEU A 99 0.46 9.18 20.02
CA LEU A 99 0.85 8.58 18.76
C LEU A 99 2.28 8.08 18.80
N LEU A 100 2.55 7.07 18.00
CA LEU A 100 3.89 6.74 17.53
C LEU A 100 4.02 7.18 16.08
N VAL A 101 5.07 7.92 15.77
CA VAL A 101 5.35 8.46 14.44
C VAL A 101 6.72 8.00 13.98
N ALA A 102 6.74 7.26 12.88
CA ALA A 102 7.92 6.73 12.23
C ALA A 102 8.62 7.78 11.36
N GLY A 103 9.95 7.63 11.23
CA GLY A 103 10.84 8.47 10.45
C GLY A 103 12.27 7.95 10.57
N ASP A 104 13.25 8.85 10.69
CA ASP A 104 14.58 8.55 11.23
C ASP A 104 14.46 8.29 12.74
N GLY A 105 14.30 7.01 13.07
CA GLY A 105 13.87 6.54 14.38
C GLY A 105 12.36 6.58 14.56
N LEU A 106 11.92 6.66 15.83
CA LEU A 106 10.52 6.62 16.23
C LEU A 106 10.28 7.68 17.29
N HIS A 107 9.16 8.38 17.19
CA HIS A 107 8.79 9.44 18.12
C HIS A 107 7.44 9.15 18.76
N ALA A 108 7.38 9.27 20.09
CA ALA A 108 6.13 9.34 20.83
C ALA A 108 5.64 10.79 20.86
N VAL A 109 4.36 11.00 20.52
CA VAL A 109 3.73 12.31 20.42
C VAL A 109 2.47 12.34 21.26
N ASP A 110 2.33 13.32 22.12
CA ASP A 110 1.09 13.65 22.81
C ASP A 110 0.48 14.88 22.11
N LEU A 111 -0.65 14.68 21.41
CA LEU A 111 -1.19 15.70 20.52
C LEU A 111 -1.74 16.92 21.26
N ASP A 112 -2.24 16.73 22.47
CA ASP A 112 -2.92 17.78 23.23
C ASP A 112 -1.91 18.69 23.94
N SER A 113 -0.84 18.11 24.49
CA SER A 113 0.27 18.88 25.09
C SER A 113 1.28 19.37 24.05
N GLY A 114 1.28 18.77 22.85
CA GLY A 114 2.30 19.00 21.84
C GLY A 114 3.68 18.45 22.23
N ARG A 115 3.76 17.54 23.21
CA ARG A 115 5.03 16.94 23.60
C ARG A 115 5.48 15.91 22.57
N VAL A 116 6.74 15.99 22.14
CA VAL A 116 7.38 15.02 21.27
C VAL A 116 8.64 14.48 21.96
N SER A 117 8.78 13.16 22.00
CA SER A 117 9.96 12.50 22.57
C SER A 117 10.42 11.35 21.68
N ALA A 118 11.73 11.27 21.43
CA ALA A 118 12.32 10.13 20.74
C ALA A 118 12.17 8.86 21.59
N VAL A 119 11.86 7.75 20.92
CA VAL A 119 11.87 6.41 21.49
C VAL A 119 13.29 5.86 21.40
N GLY A 120 13.84 5.38 22.52
CA GLY A 120 15.21 4.91 22.60
C GLY A 120 15.46 3.61 21.82
N GLY A 121 16.73 3.34 21.50
CA GLY A 121 17.16 2.06 20.91
C GLY A 121 16.96 1.93 19.39
N LEU A 122 16.63 3.01 18.69
CA LEU A 122 16.42 3.07 17.23
C LEU A 122 17.36 4.06 16.54
N ALA A 123 18.53 4.33 17.12
CA ALA A 123 19.44 5.35 16.61
C ALA A 123 20.06 4.93 15.26
N GLY A 124 19.96 5.80 14.25
CA GLY A 124 20.60 5.64 12.94
C GLY A 124 19.82 4.82 11.90
N GLY A 125 18.68 4.24 12.27
CA GLY A 125 17.77 3.53 11.36
C GLY A 125 16.49 4.31 11.05
N TYR A 126 15.80 3.90 10.00
CA TYR A 126 14.49 4.39 9.62
C TYR A 126 13.42 3.35 9.92
N VAL A 127 12.29 3.79 10.47
CA VAL A 127 11.14 2.91 10.67
C VAL A 127 10.29 2.90 9.40
N THR A 128 10.25 1.77 8.70
CA THR A 128 9.53 1.60 7.41
C THR A 128 8.13 1.04 7.58
N SER A 129 7.89 0.30 8.65
CA SER A 129 6.59 -0.25 9.01
C SER A 129 6.40 -0.22 10.51
N LEU A 130 5.19 0.10 10.96
CA LEU A 130 4.82 0.15 12.36
C LEU A 130 3.43 -0.44 12.53
N GLN A 131 3.33 -1.52 13.32
CA GLN A 131 2.10 -2.27 13.51
C GLN A 131 1.87 -2.57 15.00
N ARG A 132 0.60 -2.57 15.41
CA ARG A 132 0.23 -3.08 16.73
C ARG A 132 0.40 -4.60 16.76
N ALA A 133 1.01 -5.11 17.83
CA ALA A 133 1.33 -6.53 18.00
C ALA A 133 1.00 -7.00 19.43
N GLY A 134 -0.17 -7.59 19.62
CA GLY A 134 -0.64 -8.01 20.95
C GLY A 134 -0.72 -6.81 21.91
N SER A 135 -0.01 -6.90 23.04
CA SER A 135 0.08 -5.82 24.03
C SER A 135 1.11 -4.73 23.70
N GLY A 136 1.91 -4.89 22.65
CA GLY A 136 2.96 -3.96 22.26
C GLY A 136 2.92 -3.62 20.77
N PHE A 137 4.10 -3.39 20.21
CA PHE A 137 4.28 -2.97 18.82
C PHE A 137 5.37 -3.81 18.15
N ALA A 138 5.22 -3.97 16.84
CA ALA A 138 6.26 -4.51 15.98
C ALA A 138 6.56 -3.48 14.90
N LEU A 139 7.84 -3.31 14.60
CA LEU A 139 8.28 -2.38 13.56
C LEU A 139 9.38 -2.99 12.71
N LEU A 140 9.49 -2.49 11.49
CA LEU A 140 10.62 -2.75 10.60
C LEU A 140 11.54 -1.53 10.65
N ALA A 141 12.81 -1.78 10.94
CA ALA A 141 13.86 -0.78 10.93
C ALA A 141 14.91 -1.11 9.87
N ALA A 142 15.36 -0.12 9.12
CA ALA A 142 16.44 -0.27 8.14
C ALA A 142 17.24 1.02 8.01
N THR A 143 18.54 0.90 7.75
CA THR A 143 19.41 2.00 7.34
C THR A 143 19.28 2.28 5.84
N CYS A 144 19.86 3.38 5.34
CA CYS A 144 19.85 3.68 3.90
C CYS A 144 20.52 2.59 3.05
N ASP A 145 21.59 2.00 3.55
CA ASP A 145 22.32 0.93 2.86
C ASP A 145 21.49 -0.36 2.86
N GLU A 146 20.85 -0.70 3.97
CA GLU A 146 20.01 -1.89 4.11
C GLU A 146 18.72 -1.83 3.28
N LEU A 147 18.15 -0.63 3.09
CA LEU A 147 16.99 -0.44 2.20
C LEU A 147 17.33 -0.76 0.75
N SER A 148 18.55 -0.44 0.34
CA SER A 148 19.04 -0.77 -1.01
C SER A 148 19.21 -2.29 -1.18
N ALA A 149 19.43 -3.00 -0.08
CA ALA A 149 19.54 -4.46 -0.03
C ALA A 149 18.21 -5.16 0.34
N LEU A 150 17.10 -4.43 0.50
CA LEU A 150 15.80 -4.94 0.95
C LEU A 150 15.86 -5.74 2.27
N THR A 151 16.77 -5.36 3.15
CA THR A 151 16.91 -5.99 4.47
C THR A 151 16.32 -5.06 5.52
N SER A 152 15.34 -5.51 6.30
CA SER A 152 14.86 -4.78 7.49
C SER A 152 14.91 -5.66 8.71
N GLU A 153 15.30 -5.09 9.84
CA GLU A 153 15.26 -5.73 11.14
C GLU A 153 13.85 -5.60 11.75
N VAL A 154 13.31 -6.70 12.28
CA VAL A 154 12.05 -6.65 13.03
C VAL A 154 12.35 -6.35 14.49
N LEU A 155 11.84 -5.25 15.00
CA LEU A 155 11.97 -4.87 16.41
C LEU A 155 10.63 -4.94 17.12
N ARG A 156 10.65 -5.43 18.36
CA ARG A 156 9.48 -5.45 19.24
C ARG A 156 9.60 -4.40 20.33
N LEU A 157 8.55 -3.59 20.49
CA LEU A 157 8.41 -2.63 21.59
C LEU A 157 7.33 -3.11 22.55
N ASP A 158 7.56 -2.95 23.85
CA ASP A 158 6.53 -3.13 24.88
C ASP A 158 5.72 -1.85 25.12
N GLY A 159 4.90 -1.85 26.17
CA GLY A 159 4.08 -0.70 26.57
C GLY A 159 4.88 0.51 27.04
N ASP A 160 6.12 0.32 27.49
CA ASP A 160 7.04 1.39 27.86
C ASP A 160 7.84 1.90 26.65
N LEU A 161 7.54 1.36 25.46
CA LEU A 161 8.22 1.64 24.20
C LEU A 161 9.71 1.29 24.26
N ALA A 162 10.09 0.35 25.12
CA ALA A 162 11.44 -0.16 25.18
C ALA A 162 11.59 -1.31 24.18
N PRO A 163 12.71 -1.39 23.42
CA PRO A 163 13.02 -2.56 22.61
C PRO A 163 13.18 -3.79 23.51
N VAL A 164 12.36 -4.82 23.28
CA VAL A 164 12.38 -6.05 24.08
C VAL A 164 13.15 -7.17 23.38
N ALA A 165 13.16 -7.17 22.05
CA ALA A 165 13.91 -8.15 21.28
C ALA A 165 14.12 -7.66 19.84
N PRO A 166 15.37 -7.66 19.34
CA PRO A 166 15.61 -7.73 17.92
C PRO A 166 15.29 -9.13 17.39
N SER A 167 14.49 -9.21 16.33
CA SER A 167 14.43 -10.44 15.54
C SER A 167 15.66 -10.45 14.65
N ARG A 168 16.50 -11.49 14.77
CA ARG A 168 17.63 -11.71 13.84
C ARG A 168 17.19 -12.13 12.43
N SER A 169 15.89 -12.06 12.14
CA SER A 169 15.31 -12.37 10.84
C SER A 169 15.11 -11.07 10.07
N HIS A 170 15.57 -11.04 8.83
CA HIS A 170 15.12 -10.05 7.86
C HIS A 170 13.64 -10.28 7.56
N ALA A 171 12.90 -9.20 7.37
CA ALA A 171 11.51 -9.27 6.92
C ALA A 171 11.19 -8.05 6.06
N ASP A 172 10.42 -8.27 5.02
CA ASP A 172 10.00 -7.21 4.12
C ASP A 172 8.71 -6.52 4.60
N GLN A 173 7.88 -7.27 5.35
CA GLN A 173 6.56 -6.82 5.75
C GLN A 173 6.19 -7.38 7.14
N ILE A 174 5.38 -6.60 7.87
CA ILE A 174 4.67 -7.07 9.06
C ILE A 174 3.19 -7.15 8.72
N VAL A 175 2.60 -8.32 8.93
CA VAL A 175 1.17 -8.58 8.77
C VAL A 175 0.54 -8.78 10.14
N THR A 176 -0.49 -8.00 10.44
CA THR A 176 -1.16 -8.00 11.76
C THR A 176 -2.67 -8.12 11.63
N GLY A 177 -3.33 -8.32 12.77
CA GLY A 177 -4.77 -8.44 12.87
C GLY A 177 -5.17 -9.30 14.06
N SER A 178 -6.43 -9.70 14.09
CA SER A 178 -7.00 -10.52 15.16
C SER A 178 -6.47 -11.96 15.21
N GLY A 179 -5.85 -12.44 14.12
CA GLY A 179 -5.25 -13.77 14.04
C GLY A 179 -3.81 -13.86 14.57
N GLY A 180 -3.22 -12.72 14.98
CA GLY A 180 -1.84 -12.60 15.43
C GLY A 180 -0.99 -11.72 14.52
N THR A 181 0.29 -11.60 14.86
CA THR A 181 1.26 -10.76 14.16
C THR A 181 2.42 -11.60 13.62
N TYR A 182 2.77 -11.36 12.38
CA TYR A 182 3.75 -12.11 11.61
C TYR A 182 4.73 -11.16 10.94
N ALA A 183 6.01 -11.54 10.92
CA ALA A 183 6.98 -11.03 9.96
C ALA A 183 6.90 -11.90 8.70
N VAL A 184 6.91 -11.27 7.53
CA VAL A 184 6.84 -11.95 6.23
C VAL A 184 8.20 -11.84 5.56
N ASP A 185 8.68 -12.99 5.10
CA ASP A 185 9.90 -13.17 4.32
C ASP A 185 9.47 -13.60 2.91
N TRP A 186 9.71 -12.72 1.93
CA TRP A 186 9.38 -12.99 0.54
C TRP A 186 10.51 -13.76 -0.14
N PRO A 187 10.17 -14.83 -0.89
CA PRO A 187 11.18 -15.51 -1.67
C PRO A 187 11.62 -14.65 -2.86
N ASP A 188 12.90 -14.75 -3.22
CA ASP A 188 13.43 -14.17 -4.46
C ASP A 188 12.74 -14.75 -5.72
N ASP A 189 12.27 -15.99 -5.62
CA ASP A 189 11.54 -16.71 -6.67
C ASP A 189 10.05 -16.80 -6.30
N ASN A 190 9.18 -16.18 -7.09
CA ASN A 190 7.72 -16.21 -6.90
C ASN A 190 7.09 -17.62 -6.93
N SER A 191 7.83 -18.65 -7.36
CA SER A 191 7.39 -20.04 -7.27
C SER A 191 7.66 -20.69 -5.91
N ALA A 192 8.60 -20.15 -5.14
CA ALA A 192 8.91 -20.60 -3.79
C ALA A 192 7.86 -20.10 -2.79
N PRO A 193 7.69 -20.79 -1.64
CA PRO A 193 6.66 -20.43 -0.68
C PRO A 193 7.00 -19.13 0.05
N VAL A 194 5.96 -18.31 0.32
CA VAL A 194 6.05 -17.18 1.24
C VAL A 194 6.13 -17.71 2.68
N VAL A 195 7.11 -17.24 3.46
CA VAL A 195 7.31 -17.69 4.84
C VAL A 195 6.87 -16.58 5.80
N MET A 196 5.97 -16.92 6.72
CA MET A 196 5.50 -16.01 7.75
C MET A 196 5.96 -16.48 9.13
N HIS A 197 6.79 -15.69 9.79
CA HIS A 197 7.31 -15.95 11.13
C HIS A 197 6.41 -15.30 12.18
N ARG A 198 5.87 -16.10 13.11
CA ARG A 198 5.07 -15.55 14.21
C ARG A 198 5.94 -14.78 15.18
N LEU A 199 5.57 -13.54 15.49
CA LEU A 199 6.34 -12.69 16.40
C LEU A 199 6.20 -13.07 17.87
N ASP A 200 5.24 -13.93 18.22
CA ASP A 200 5.10 -14.54 19.55
C ASP A 200 5.97 -15.80 19.74
N GLY A 201 6.79 -16.16 18.75
CA GLY A 201 7.69 -17.31 18.78
C GLY A 201 7.02 -18.65 18.55
N ARG A 202 5.71 -18.70 18.24
CA ARG A 202 4.94 -19.96 18.12
C ARG A 202 5.00 -20.59 16.73
N GLY A 203 6.12 -20.45 16.02
CA GLY A 203 6.39 -21.15 14.76
C GLY A 203 6.25 -20.31 13.48
N THR A 204 6.31 -21.01 12.36
CA THR A 204 6.29 -20.45 10.99
C THR A 204 5.13 -21.00 10.19
N LEU A 205 4.50 -20.17 9.38
CA LEU A 205 3.49 -20.57 8.38
C LEU A 205 4.11 -20.45 6.99
N ARG A 206 3.85 -21.43 6.12
CA ARG A 206 4.22 -21.38 4.70
C ARG A 206 2.96 -21.21 3.87
N LEU A 207 2.98 -20.23 2.97
CA LEU A 207 1.93 -19.95 2.00
C LEU A 207 2.50 -20.20 0.59
N SER A 208 1.63 -20.38 -0.40
CA SER A 208 2.12 -20.51 -1.78
C SER A 208 2.73 -19.19 -2.26
N GLY A 209 3.72 -19.27 -3.15
CA GLY A 209 4.43 -18.10 -3.68
C GLY A 209 3.56 -17.09 -4.43
N ASP A 210 2.40 -17.52 -4.94
CA ASP A 210 1.43 -16.68 -5.63
C ASP A 210 0.46 -15.94 -4.70
N PHE A 211 0.59 -16.10 -3.39
CA PHE A 211 -0.29 -15.49 -2.39
C PHE A 211 0.42 -14.39 -1.60
N SER A 212 -0.16 -13.20 -1.62
CA SER A 212 0.32 -12.04 -0.89
C SER A 212 -0.49 -11.78 0.38
N PRO A 213 0.07 -12.06 1.58
CA PRO A 213 -0.63 -11.84 2.84
C PRO A 213 -0.73 -10.34 3.17
N ASP A 214 -1.90 -9.93 3.67
CA ASP A 214 -2.16 -8.52 4.02
C ASP A 214 -2.57 -8.36 5.50
N SER A 215 -3.48 -9.21 5.97
CA SER A 215 -4.05 -9.13 7.32
C SER A 215 -4.33 -10.49 7.93
N THR A 216 -4.41 -10.55 9.26
CA THR A 216 -4.78 -11.77 9.97
C THR A 216 -6.20 -11.71 10.56
N LEU A 217 -6.95 -12.78 10.31
CA LEU A 217 -8.30 -12.99 10.82
C LEU A 217 -8.30 -14.13 11.86
N PRO A 218 -9.34 -14.27 12.70
CA PRO A 218 -9.40 -15.36 13.65
C PRO A 218 -9.39 -16.73 12.97
N GLU A 219 -9.97 -16.85 11.77
CA GLU A 219 -9.99 -18.10 11.01
C GLU A 219 -8.76 -18.35 10.14
N GLY A 220 -7.97 -17.32 9.79
CA GLY A 220 -7.01 -17.45 8.69
C GLY A 220 -6.14 -16.22 8.41
N ILE A 221 -5.37 -16.31 7.33
CA ILE A 221 -4.64 -15.19 6.72
C ILE A 221 -5.44 -14.68 5.53
N LEU A 222 -5.75 -13.39 5.52
CA LEU A 222 -6.36 -12.72 4.38
C LEU A 222 -5.26 -12.17 3.46
N GLY A 223 -5.44 -12.35 2.16
CA GLY A 223 -4.50 -11.84 1.17
C GLY A 223 -5.05 -11.96 -0.25
N THR A 224 -4.18 -11.70 -1.22
CA THR A 224 -4.50 -11.74 -2.65
C THR A 224 -3.74 -12.84 -3.36
N SER A 225 -4.39 -13.54 -4.26
CA SER A 225 -3.77 -14.50 -5.19
C SER A 225 -3.96 -14.09 -6.64
N GLY A 226 -2.92 -14.24 -7.46
CA GLY A 226 -2.95 -13.96 -8.91
C GLY A 226 -2.63 -12.50 -9.28
N ASN A 227 -2.26 -12.28 -10.55
CA ASN A 227 -1.61 -11.03 -10.99
C ASN A 227 -2.53 -9.99 -11.63
N PHE A 228 -3.53 -10.39 -12.42
CA PHE A 228 -4.31 -9.47 -13.27
C PHE A 228 -5.73 -9.18 -12.75
N ALA A 229 -6.35 -10.18 -12.14
CA ALA A 229 -7.63 -10.07 -11.45
C ALA A 229 -7.47 -10.77 -10.10
N PRO A 230 -6.79 -10.14 -9.13
CA PRO A 230 -6.45 -10.81 -7.89
C PRO A 230 -7.72 -11.26 -7.18
N ALA A 231 -7.79 -12.55 -6.88
CA ALA A 231 -8.79 -13.08 -5.98
C ALA A 231 -8.35 -12.76 -4.56
N VAL A 232 -9.24 -12.16 -3.78
CA VAL A 232 -9.02 -11.93 -2.35
C VAL A 232 -9.55 -13.13 -1.61
N GLU A 233 -8.70 -13.78 -0.83
CA GLU A 233 -9.03 -15.06 -0.21
C GLU A 233 -8.51 -15.16 1.22
N VAL A 234 -9.14 -16.04 1.99
CA VAL A 234 -8.70 -16.41 3.33
C VAL A 234 -8.07 -17.80 3.26
N ARG A 235 -6.85 -17.92 3.79
CA ARG A 235 -6.09 -19.17 3.88
C ARG A 235 -5.94 -19.63 5.32
N SER A 236 -5.94 -20.94 5.50
CA SER A 236 -5.78 -21.61 6.78
C SER A 236 -4.40 -21.33 7.37
N ARG A 237 -4.35 -21.07 8.68
CA ARG A 237 -3.10 -20.92 9.42
C ARG A 237 -2.42 -22.26 9.73
N ALA A 238 -3.10 -23.39 9.51
CA ALA A 238 -2.56 -24.71 9.82
C ALA A 238 -1.72 -25.26 8.65
N ASP A 239 -2.20 -25.07 7.43
CA ASP A 239 -1.68 -25.74 6.22
C ASP A 239 -1.60 -24.80 5.00
N GLY A 240 -2.02 -23.54 5.12
CA GLY A 240 -1.99 -22.57 4.01
C GLY A 240 -3.04 -22.83 2.93
N HIS A 241 -3.93 -23.81 3.09
CA HIS A 241 -4.98 -24.09 2.12
C HIS A 241 -6.05 -22.98 2.11
N ARG A 242 -6.60 -22.72 0.92
CA ARG A 242 -7.70 -21.77 0.75
C ARG A 242 -8.93 -22.25 1.50
N LEU A 243 -9.40 -21.43 2.43
CA LEU A 243 -10.66 -21.66 3.15
C LEU A 243 -11.84 -21.12 2.35
N ARG A 244 -11.70 -19.92 1.77
CA ARG A 244 -12.77 -19.25 1.02
C ARG A 244 -12.26 -18.04 0.24
N THR A 245 -13.01 -17.66 -0.79
CA THR A 245 -12.84 -16.40 -1.52
C THR A 245 -13.73 -15.32 -0.90
N VAL A 246 -13.19 -14.12 -0.71
CA VAL A 246 -13.87 -12.92 -0.19
C VAL A 246 -14.43 -12.07 -1.34
N GLY A 247 -13.67 -11.93 -2.42
CA GLY A 247 -14.05 -11.15 -3.58
C GLY A 247 -12.94 -11.09 -4.62
N GLU A 248 -13.12 -10.22 -5.60
CA GLU A 248 -12.15 -9.97 -6.68
C GLU A 248 -11.78 -8.48 -6.68
N GLY A 249 -10.52 -8.20 -6.99
CA GLY A 249 -9.98 -6.85 -7.07
C GLY A 249 -8.78 -6.65 -6.15
N ARG A 250 -8.14 -5.49 -6.28
CA ARG A 250 -7.01 -5.11 -5.44
C ARG A 250 -7.49 -4.93 -4.00
N LEU A 251 -6.94 -5.72 -3.08
CA LEU A 251 -7.15 -5.52 -1.66
C LEU A 251 -6.56 -4.16 -1.26
N MET A 252 -7.42 -3.25 -0.79
CA MET A 252 -6.97 -1.95 -0.29
C MET A 252 -6.66 -2.02 1.20
N GLY A 253 -7.43 -2.79 1.96
CA GLY A 253 -7.21 -2.99 3.39
C GLY A 253 -8.29 -3.86 4.00
N ALA A 254 -7.96 -4.44 5.15
CA ALA A 254 -8.86 -5.30 5.89
C ALA A 254 -8.60 -5.27 7.40
N ASN A 255 -9.63 -5.65 8.16
CA ASN A 255 -9.53 -6.01 9.56
C ASN A 255 -10.61 -7.06 9.88
N ALA A 256 -10.79 -7.41 11.15
CA ALA A 256 -11.78 -8.42 11.55
C ALA A 256 -13.24 -8.06 11.19
N ARG A 257 -13.54 -6.79 10.94
CA ARG A 257 -14.90 -6.27 10.73
C ARG A 257 -15.18 -5.84 9.31
N ALA A 258 -14.16 -5.42 8.58
CA ALA A 258 -14.32 -4.83 7.26
C ALA A 258 -13.21 -5.27 6.29
N VAL A 259 -13.58 -5.35 5.02
CA VAL A 259 -12.67 -5.45 3.87
C VAL A 259 -13.06 -4.38 2.86
N LEU A 260 -12.07 -3.78 2.21
CA LEU A 260 -12.24 -2.86 1.09
C LEU A 260 -11.41 -3.35 -0.10
N LEU A 261 -12.07 -3.54 -1.24
CA LEU A 261 -11.47 -3.96 -2.50
C LEU A 261 -11.69 -2.86 -3.54
N ALA A 262 -10.66 -2.54 -4.32
CA ALA A 262 -10.80 -1.75 -5.53
C ALA A 262 -10.91 -2.69 -6.74
N GLY A 263 -11.92 -2.47 -7.57
CA GLY A 263 -11.95 -3.05 -8.91
C GLY A 263 -10.82 -2.50 -9.78
N TYR A 264 -10.87 -2.84 -11.06
CA TYR A 264 -9.95 -2.30 -12.05
C TYR A 264 -10.33 -0.83 -12.33
N CYS A 265 -9.40 0.10 -12.10
CA CYS A 265 -9.66 1.55 -12.08
C CYS A 265 -8.80 2.29 -13.11
N ASP A 266 -8.99 1.93 -14.38
CA ASP A 266 -8.29 2.54 -15.52
C ASP A 266 -8.93 3.85 -16.00
N GLU A 267 -8.16 4.64 -16.75
CA GLU A 267 -8.65 5.85 -17.40
C GLU A 267 -9.90 5.55 -18.26
N GLY A 268 -10.95 6.34 -18.04
CA GLY A 268 -12.22 6.22 -18.78
C GLY A 268 -13.18 5.14 -18.26
N SER A 269 -12.78 4.29 -17.30
CA SER A 269 -13.68 3.32 -16.67
C SER A 269 -14.12 3.77 -15.28
N PRO A 270 -15.39 3.58 -14.89
CA PRO A 270 -15.83 3.87 -13.53
C PRO A 270 -15.14 2.92 -12.55
N CYS A 271 -14.38 3.48 -11.61
CA CYS A 271 -13.77 2.71 -10.54
C CYS A 271 -14.85 2.26 -9.54
N VAL A 272 -14.94 0.96 -9.29
CA VAL A 272 -15.91 0.39 -8.34
C VAL A 272 -15.18 -0.11 -7.11
N LEU A 273 -15.61 0.34 -5.93
CA LEU A 273 -15.14 -0.19 -4.66
C LEU A 273 -16.13 -1.22 -4.13
N SER A 274 -15.62 -2.38 -3.71
CA SER A 274 -16.41 -3.41 -3.03
C SER A 274 -16.05 -3.47 -1.56
N PHE A 275 -17.03 -3.50 -0.66
CA PHE A 275 -16.78 -3.49 0.78
C PHE A 275 -17.84 -4.26 1.58
N GLY A 276 -17.45 -4.72 2.77
CA GLY A 276 -18.33 -5.46 3.66
C GLY A 276 -17.55 -6.17 4.76
N SER A 277 -18.20 -7.07 5.49
CA SER A 277 -17.47 -7.96 6.40
C SER A 277 -16.63 -8.95 5.60
N PRO A 278 -15.40 -9.29 6.03
CA PRO A 278 -14.62 -10.33 5.38
C PRO A 278 -15.39 -11.65 5.33
N ALA A 279 -16.27 -11.95 6.29
CA ALA A 279 -17.06 -13.18 6.35
C ALA A 279 -18.38 -13.12 5.56
N ALA A 280 -18.72 -11.98 4.97
CA ALA A 280 -19.94 -11.83 4.19
C ALA A 280 -19.86 -12.66 2.89
N ARG A 281 -21.01 -13.21 2.47
CA ARG A 281 -21.13 -13.88 1.16
C ARG A 281 -21.12 -12.91 -0.01
N THR A 282 -21.57 -11.67 0.22
CA THR A 282 -21.66 -10.63 -0.79
C THR A 282 -21.12 -9.32 -0.24
N LEU A 283 -20.34 -8.63 -1.06
CA LEU A 283 -19.84 -7.30 -0.76
C LEU A 283 -20.76 -6.26 -1.41
N ARG A 284 -20.94 -5.14 -0.72
CA ARG A 284 -21.61 -3.95 -1.25
C ARG A 284 -20.68 -3.23 -2.20
N ARG A 285 -21.24 -2.44 -3.10
CA ARG A 285 -20.50 -1.71 -4.12
C ARG A 285 -20.82 -0.23 -4.09
N VAL A 286 -19.82 0.59 -4.34
CA VAL A 286 -19.98 2.02 -4.63
C VAL A 286 -19.11 2.39 -5.82
N THR A 287 -19.66 3.20 -6.72
CA THR A 287 -18.90 3.78 -7.83
C THR A 287 -18.23 5.06 -7.38
N VAL A 288 -16.92 5.13 -7.55
CA VAL A 288 -16.15 6.35 -7.36
C VAL A 288 -16.46 7.30 -8.52
N PRO A 289 -16.54 8.63 -8.30
CA PRO A 289 -16.66 9.59 -9.39
C PRO A 289 -15.68 9.30 -10.53
N SER A 290 -16.13 9.46 -11.77
CA SER A 290 -15.31 9.23 -12.97
C SER A 290 -13.98 9.97 -12.87
N SER A 291 -12.92 9.41 -13.47
CA SER A 291 -11.55 9.95 -13.46
C SER A 291 -10.86 10.05 -12.08
N ARG A 292 -11.45 9.49 -11.02
CA ARG A 292 -10.77 9.31 -9.73
C ARG A 292 -10.56 7.83 -9.42
N ALA A 293 -9.41 7.51 -8.85
CA ALA A 293 -9.03 6.16 -8.46
C ALA A 293 -8.30 6.18 -7.11
N PRO A 294 -8.47 5.17 -6.25
CA PRO A 294 -7.67 5.06 -5.06
C PRO A 294 -6.19 4.83 -5.40
N THR A 295 -5.30 5.62 -4.80
CA THR A 295 -3.85 5.56 -5.06
C THR A 295 -3.06 4.94 -3.92
N SER A 296 -3.69 4.62 -2.79
CA SER A 296 -3.05 3.99 -1.62
C SER A 296 -3.83 2.79 -1.10
N ALA A 297 -3.19 2.04 -0.20
CA ALA A 297 -3.91 1.18 0.74
C ALA A 297 -4.87 2.01 1.62
N ALA A 298 -5.87 1.37 2.20
CA ALA A 298 -6.87 1.96 3.07
C ALA A 298 -6.60 1.64 4.54
N ALA A 299 -6.68 2.67 5.38
CA ALA A 299 -6.80 2.51 6.82
C ALA A 299 -8.27 2.29 7.18
N LEU A 300 -8.60 1.10 7.70
CA LEU A 300 -9.94 0.79 8.19
C LEU A 300 -10.08 1.14 9.66
N SER A 301 -11.20 1.77 10.03
CA SER A 301 -11.49 2.03 11.44
C SER A 301 -11.69 0.71 12.21
N PRO A 302 -11.25 0.62 13.47
CA PRO A 302 -11.40 -0.59 14.28
C PRO A 302 -12.84 -1.09 14.41
N ASP A 303 -13.82 -0.18 14.41
CA ASP A 303 -15.25 -0.49 14.45
C ASP A 303 -15.82 -1.02 13.12
N GLY A 304 -15.06 -0.92 12.03
CA GLY A 304 -15.46 -1.32 10.67
C GLY A 304 -16.40 -0.34 9.97
N ARG A 305 -16.57 0.88 10.49
CA ARG A 305 -17.48 1.88 9.94
C ARG A 305 -16.88 2.68 8.79
N TYR A 306 -15.57 2.93 8.81
CA TYR A 306 -14.92 3.83 7.88
C TYR A 306 -13.70 3.20 7.22
N ALA A 307 -13.43 3.62 5.99
CA ALA A 307 -12.16 3.41 5.32
C ALA A 307 -11.60 4.76 4.87
N ALA A 308 -10.35 5.04 5.23
CA ALA A 308 -9.62 6.22 4.78
C ALA A 308 -8.51 5.83 3.81
N PHE A 309 -8.38 6.53 2.68
CA PHE A 309 -7.38 6.25 1.65
C PHE A 309 -7.10 7.50 0.82
N GLN A 310 -6.03 7.48 0.03
CA GLN A 310 -5.75 8.53 -0.94
C GLN A 310 -6.55 8.30 -2.22
N LEU A 311 -7.15 9.35 -2.73
CA LEU A 311 -7.96 9.33 -3.95
C LEU A 311 -7.38 10.33 -4.96
N SER A 312 -7.05 9.86 -6.16
CA SER A 312 -6.55 10.74 -7.22
C SER A 312 -7.56 11.80 -7.60
N ARG A 313 -7.06 12.95 -8.05
CA ARG A 313 -7.81 13.96 -8.78
C ARG A 313 -7.92 13.58 -10.26
N GLU A 314 -8.83 14.25 -10.96
CA GLU A 314 -9.20 13.90 -12.34
C GLU A 314 -8.14 14.23 -13.37
N LEU A 315 -7.33 15.26 -13.12
CA LEU A 315 -6.37 15.79 -14.08
C LEU A 315 -4.95 15.54 -13.61
N SER A 316 -4.13 15.01 -14.53
CA SER A 316 -2.68 15.07 -14.41
C SER A 316 -2.24 16.52 -14.23
N ASP A 317 -1.40 16.74 -13.24
CA ASP A 317 -0.93 18.08 -12.93
C ASP A 317 0.25 18.44 -13.84
N PRO A 318 0.15 19.48 -14.68
CA PRO A 318 1.25 19.84 -15.58
C PRO A 318 2.52 20.26 -14.83
N ARG A 319 2.45 20.51 -13.52
CA ARG A 319 3.60 20.78 -12.64
C ARG A 319 4.46 19.54 -12.35
N LEU A 320 3.93 18.33 -12.56
CA LEU A 320 4.57 17.04 -12.22
C LEU A 320 5.04 16.25 -13.46
N TYR A 321 5.11 16.91 -14.62
CA TYR A 321 5.24 16.26 -15.92
C TYR A 321 6.61 15.61 -16.20
N LEU A 322 7.69 16.03 -15.52
CA LEU A 322 9.05 15.67 -15.96
C LEU A 322 9.60 14.36 -15.35
N ASP A 323 9.34 14.05 -14.08
CA ASP A 323 9.97 12.88 -13.43
C ASP A 323 8.98 11.86 -12.85
N HIS A 324 7.77 12.28 -12.44
CA HIS A 324 6.76 11.42 -11.84
C HIS A 324 5.34 11.81 -12.29
N PRO A 325 4.99 11.55 -13.57
CA PRO A 325 3.69 11.92 -14.09
C PRO A 325 2.57 11.20 -13.33
N GLY A 326 1.52 11.94 -13.04
CA GLY A 326 0.31 11.42 -12.42
C GLY A 326 -0.58 12.54 -11.87
N PRO A 327 -1.84 12.24 -11.55
CA PRO A 327 -2.70 13.16 -10.85
C PRO A 327 -2.21 13.37 -9.42
N THR A 328 -2.45 14.57 -8.89
CA THR A 328 -2.39 14.81 -7.45
C THR A 328 -3.48 14.00 -6.75
N SER A 329 -3.40 13.87 -5.43
CA SER A 329 -4.40 13.13 -4.65
C SER A 329 -4.87 13.90 -3.43
N ASP A 330 -6.07 13.56 -2.98
CA ASP A 330 -6.69 14.02 -1.74
C ASP A 330 -6.79 12.86 -0.75
N ILE A 331 -7.11 13.14 0.52
CA ILE A 331 -7.55 12.10 1.46
C ILE A 331 -9.07 11.96 1.35
N ALA A 332 -9.55 10.73 1.20
CA ALA A 332 -10.98 10.41 1.18
C ALA A 332 -11.35 9.45 2.31
N VAL A 333 -12.59 9.56 2.77
CA VAL A 333 -13.21 8.65 3.74
C VAL A 333 -14.49 8.08 3.14
N LEU A 334 -14.57 6.75 3.10
CA LEU A 334 -15.77 6.00 2.75
C LEU A 334 -16.46 5.51 4.02
N ASP A 335 -17.72 5.91 4.23
CA ASP A 335 -18.58 5.31 5.26
C ASP A 335 -19.09 3.96 4.72
N LEU A 336 -18.58 2.86 5.29
CA LEU A 336 -18.86 1.48 4.88
C LEU A 336 -20.27 1.01 5.25
N ARG A 337 -21.03 1.80 6.02
CA ARG A 337 -22.44 1.53 6.33
C ARG A 337 -23.36 2.16 5.30
N THR A 338 -23.04 3.32 4.77
CA THR A 338 -23.89 4.06 3.83
C THR A 338 -23.41 3.97 2.39
N GLY A 339 -22.13 3.67 2.18
CA GLY A 339 -21.46 3.80 0.89
C GLY A 339 -21.15 5.24 0.53
N LYS A 340 -21.29 6.20 1.46
CA LYS A 340 -21.01 7.61 1.20
C LYS A 340 -19.51 7.87 1.19
N LEU A 341 -18.99 8.31 0.06
CA LEU A 341 -17.60 8.77 -0.10
C LEU A 341 -17.53 10.28 0.14
N ARG A 342 -16.58 10.72 0.97
CA ARG A 342 -16.26 12.14 1.20
C ARG A 342 -14.78 12.36 0.97
N VAL A 343 -14.43 13.35 0.14
CA VAL A 343 -13.07 13.90 0.05
C VAL A 343 -12.91 14.91 1.18
N LEU A 344 -11.81 14.83 1.93
CA LEU A 344 -11.54 15.72 3.05
C LEU A 344 -10.75 16.94 2.58
N ASP A 345 -11.29 18.13 2.83
CA ASP A 345 -10.58 19.38 2.55
C ASP A 345 -9.38 19.56 3.50
N GLY A 346 -8.40 20.36 3.07
CA GLY A 346 -7.28 20.82 3.89
C GLY A 346 -5.92 20.23 3.50
N VAL A 347 -5.85 19.33 2.53
CA VAL A 347 -4.60 18.79 2.00
C VAL A 347 -4.69 18.49 0.51
N GLU A 348 -3.60 18.73 -0.21
CA GLU A 348 -3.37 18.25 -1.58
C GLU A 348 -1.98 17.60 -1.64
N LEU A 349 -1.93 16.39 -2.19
CA LEU A 349 -0.74 15.55 -2.23
C LEU A 349 -0.22 15.43 -3.65
N ALA A 350 1.10 15.45 -3.81
CA ALA A 350 1.72 15.21 -5.11
C ALA A 350 1.39 13.81 -5.66
N ALA A 351 1.58 13.61 -6.96
CA ALA A 351 1.54 12.27 -7.54
C ALA A 351 2.50 11.34 -6.81
N LYS A 352 2.06 10.10 -6.53
CA LYS A 352 2.81 9.05 -5.83
C LYS A 352 3.21 9.37 -4.37
N TYR A 353 2.78 10.50 -3.82
CA TYR A 353 2.99 10.80 -2.41
C TYR A 353 2.25 9.79 -1.53
N SER A 354 2.88 9.23 -0.49
CA SER A 354 2.28 8.25 0.40
C SER A 354 2.05 8.83 1.80
N ALA A 355 0.81 9.23 2.08
CA ALA A 355 0.41 9.70 3.40
C ALA A 355 0.26 8.53 4.37
N GLY A 356 0.67 8.71 5.62
CA GLY A 356 0.36 7.75 6.67
C GLY A 356 -1.05 7.96 7.19
N LEU A 357 -1.82 6.88 7.27
CA LEU A 357 -3.22 6.90 7.70
C LEU A 357 -3.40 5.87 8.82
N THR A 358 -3.99 6.30 9.95
CA THR A 358 -4.34 5.39 11.04
C THR A 358 -5.57 5.89 11.78
N TRP A 359 -6.31 4.97 12.37
CA TRP A 359 -7.46 5.31 13.20
C TRP A 359 -7.09 5.17 14.67
N SER A 360 -7.68 6.03 15.50
CA SER A 360 -7.66 5.85 16.95
C SER A 360 -8.31 4.53 17.34
N PRO A 361 -7.89 3.88 18.44
CA PRO A 361 -8.42 2.58 18.85
C PRO A 361 -9.94 2.56 19.06
N ASP A 362 -10.52 3.69 19.47
CA ASP A 362 -11.95 3.90 19.66
C ASP A 362 -12.70 4.30 18.38
N SER A 363 -12.00 4.35 17.23
CA SER A 363 -12.54 4.76 15.92
C SER A 363 -13.05 6.21 15.85
N SER A 364 -12.75 7.04 16.85
CA SER A 364 -13.28 8.40 16.92
C SER A 364 -12.47 9.40 16.10
N TRP A 365 -11.21 9.12 15.81
CA TRP A 365 -10.29 9.99 15.06
C TRP A 365 -9.56 9.23 13.96
N LEU A 366 -9.51 9.83 12.77
CA LEU A 366 -8.52 9.53 11.74
C LEU A 366 -7.31 10.44 11.97
N VAL A 367 -6.12 9.87 11.97
CA VAL A 367 -4.85 10.60 12.00
C VAL A 367 -4.17 10.44 10.65
N VAL A 368 -3.69 11.56 10.11
CA VAL A 368 -2.95 11.63 8.85
C VAL A 368 -1.57 12.20 9.14
N SER A 369 -0.52 11.48 8.75
CA SER A 369 0.87 11.92 8.84
C SER A 369 1.44 12.22 7.46
N LEU A 370 2.09 13.38 7.35
CA LEU A 370 2.61 13.90 6.10
C LEU A 370 4.09 14.27 6.26
N GLY A 371 4.99 13.58 5.57
CA GLY A 371 6.39 13.98 5.44
C GLY A 371 6.55 15.31 4.69
N GLU A 372 7.26 16.24 5.30
CA GLU A 372 7.63 17.56 4.76
C GLU A 372 9.16 17.71 4.66
N GLY A 373 9.85 16.63 4.24
CA GLY A 373 11.31 16.55 4.18
C GLY A 373 11.90 16.07 5.50
N SER A 374 12.38 16.99 6.34
CA SER A 374 13.01 16.68 7.64
C SER A 374 12.05 16.69 8.84
N ARG A 375 10.75 16.77 8.57
CA ARG A 375 9.70 16.82 9.58
C ARG A 375 8.46 16.08 9.08
N THR A 376 7.64 15.64 10.01
CA THR A 376 6.31 15.10 9.74
C THR A 376 5.25 16.03 10.33
N ARG A 377 4.30 16.45 9.50
CA ARG A 377 3.09 17.14 9.94
C ARG A 377 2.00 16.13 10.28
N LEU A 378 1.25 16.41 11.33
CA LEU A 378 0.11 15.61 11.76
C LEU A 378 -1.19 16.40 11.54
N LEU A 379 -2.17 15.73 10.91
CA LEU A 379 -3.53 16.20 10.77
C LEU A 379 -4.48 15.18 11.39
N VAL A 380 -5.66 15.63 11.80
CA VAL A 380 -6.74 14.74 12.27
C VAL A 380 -8.06 15.07 11.63
N TRP A 381 -8.96 14.10 11.63
CA TRP A 381 -10.33 14.24 11.17
C TRP A 381 -11.27 13.33 11.97
N ARG A 382 -12.54 13.72 12.06
CA ARG A 382 -13.63 12.85 12.53
C ARG A 382 -14.98 13.30 11.99
N ASP A 383 -16.02 12.47 12.13
CA ASP A 383 -17.28 12.61 11.38
C ASP A 383 -17.94 13.99 11.45
N ARG A 384 -17.87 14.65 12.61
CA ARG A 384 -18.43 15.99 12.85
C ARG A 384 -17.59 17.15 12.32
N LEU A 385 -16.46 16.89 11.66
CA LEU A 385 -15.60 17.89 11.05
C LEU A 385 -15.79 17.89 9.53
N ASP A 386 -15.84 19.09 8.95
CA ASP A 386 -16.01 19.28 7.50
C ASP A 386 -14.76 18.88 6.70
N GLY A 387 -13.58 18.95 7.33
CA GLY A 387 -12.31 18.61 6.71
C GLY A 387 -11.22 18.36 7.74
N LEU A 388 -9.99 18.13 7.28
CA LEU A 388 -8.84 17.89 8.13
C LEU A 388 -8.56 19.10 9.04
N ARG A 389 -7.92 18.83 10.17
CA ARG A 389 -7.44 19.83 11.13
C ARG A 389 -5.97 19.59 11.45
N SER A 390 -5.18 20.64 11.47
CA SER A 390 -3.77 20.57 11.88
C SER A 390 -3.68 20.45 13.40
N VAL A 391 -2.79 19.58 13.89
CA VAL A 391 -2.59 19.34 15.33
C VAL A 391 -1.11 19.31 15.69
N GLY A 392 -0.83 19.65 16.95
CA GLY A 392 0.49 19.49 17.57
C GLY A 392 1.63 20.24 16.88
N PRO A 393 2.88 20.02 17.33
CA PRO A 393 4.06 20.49 16.62
C PRO A 393 4.36 19.58 15.43
N LEU A 394 5.22 20.07 14.54
CA LEU A 394 5.88 19.22 13.56
C LEU A 394 6.80 18.22 14.28
N VAL A 395 6.63 16.94 13.99
CA VAL A 395 7.49 15.88 14.52
C VAL A 395 8.82 15.93 13.76
N PRO A 396 9.97 16.00 14.44
CA PRO A 396 11.25 15.96 13.76
C PRO A 396 11.42 14.60 13.09
N GLY A 397 12.01 14.63 11.91
CA GLY A 397 12.54 13.44 11.29
C GLY A 397 12.28 13.30 9.81
N ARG A 398 13.26 12.71 9.11
CA ARG A 398 13.15 12.40 7.69
C ARG A 398 12.37 11.12 7.47
N VAL A 399 11.56 11.11 6.41
CA VAL A 399 10.81 9.92 5.99
C VAL A 399 11.30 9.47 4.62
N LEU A 400 11.23 8.16 4.38
CA LEU A 400 11.60 7.56 3.10
C LEU A 400 10.50 7.73 2.06
N TYR A 401 9.30 7.26 2.39
CA TYR A 401 8.15 7.26 1.48
C TYR A 401 6.86 7.67 2.21
N GLN A 402 6.63 7.07 3.38
CA GLN A 402 5.46 7.31 4.21
C GLN A 402 5.91 7.54 5.66
N ALA A 403 5.35 8.55 6.32
CA ALA A 403 5.46 8.69 7.76
C ALA A 403 4.54 7.67 8.42
N GLY A 404 5.01 6.47 8.76
CA GLY A 404 4.20 5.50 9.51
C GLY A 404 3.63 6.15 10.78
N VAL A 405 2.35 5.95 11.07
CA VAL A 405 1.71 6.52 12.27
C VAL A 405 0.80 5.48 12.91
N LEU A 406 0.82 5.42 14.24
CA LEU A 406 -0.05 4.53 14.99
C LEU A 406 -0.60 5.24 16.22
N ALA A 407 -1.92 5.19 16.39
CA ALA A 407 -2.58 5.71 17.56
C ALA A 407 -2.52 4.72 18.74
N LEU A 408 -2.15 5.26 19.90
CA LEU A 408 -2.06 4.54 21.16
C LEU A 408 -3.42 4.53 21.86
N ALA A 409 -3.63 3.50 22.69
CA ALA A 409 -4.72 3.55 23.64
C ALA A 409 -4.35 4.56 24.75
N PRO A 410 -5.32 5.27 25.33
CA PRO A 410 -5.06 6.27 26.37
C PRO A 410 -4.33 5.71 27.60
#